data_AF-A0A941S126-F1
#
_entry.id   AF-A0A941S126-F1
#
_cell.length_a   1.000
_cell.length_b   1.000
_cell.length_c   1.000
_cell.angle_alpha   90.00
_cell.angle_beta   90.00
_cell.angle_gamma   90.00
#
_symmetry.space_group_name_H-M   'P 1'
#
loop_
_entity.id
_entity.type
_entity.pdbx_description
1 polymer ?
#
loop_
_entity_poly.entity_id
_entity_poly.type
_entity_poly.pdbx_seq_one_letter_code
_entity_poly.pdbx_strand_id
1 'polypeptide(L)'
;MDREHRCRTGRVWSLVCGLALLTALGGGSRATAQQPTETYPAFEAIWLDGTRKSATAIENWTGDGSQATLAGRKLFASPDYVQSLRNTTLPQRPATGPFIEFVQGDIFSGALVGRIPSADPAAEPVLLVRPEMPVDLRGADRRETISLRADWIRRIVWTRDAREQLRPATVFRRDGSSLEFQRLRYQPDGVQLLTDNQVVHCPWDELAEVHLPAVPWWNLYAREVAALSPDLQSPMIRLTTAAGTRMTTSGARFQLWNRSPQPTLADSHHVIQPAWSHDVLCLRRADVRQYLVTSPVSVPLSVIEPVRSVHQPVFSKLLNHWTRDGSARGGPLLSGGQEFRWGIGVCAGHELDFPLPASATQLTTGLGLDQAAGGGCIRGRVEWASGKSTDDRRVLYETEVLTGRGTNARTCSVELPGPEGDAATLRLIADAVTTDAPSTADPFDIRDFCDWLEPRLVLRPETWQTRVAAAVPASYAALSGWKIDGQLGRDWKPLTQWDAAARPYPAFRHEWVLPGFPVSLTRVLNVPRTGSLRWQIQMHRASRAAGCRLDLSVNQRPIIRQPLAELGGEGPPAPLTIDLAGYAGRQLQMELRLVPLAGETRIVFAGANFEATALPTNP
;
A
#
# COMPACT_ATOMS: atom_id res chain seq x y z
N MET A 1 36.06 60.80 35.21
CA MET A 1 34.72 61.07 34.65
C MET A 1 34.13 59.73 34.21
N ASP A 2 34.02 58.74 35.10
CA ASP A 2 33.13 58.61 36.29
C ASP A 2 31.85 57.88 35.85
N ARG A 3 31.48 56.67 36.31
CA ARG A 3 31.78 55.84 37.49
C ARG A 3 31.68 54.36 37.05
N GLU A 4 32.60 53.42 37.30
CA GLU A 4 33.01 52.77 38.55
C GLU A 4 31.89 52.29 39.50
N HIS A 5 31.72 50.96 39.60
CA HIS A 5 31.71 50.27 40.89
C HIS A 5 32.31 48.85 40.77
N ARG A 6 33.43 48.66 41.49
CA ARG A 6 34.04 47.39 41.91
C ARG A 6 33.44 46.93 43.24
N CYS A 7 33.39 45.62 43.48
CA CYS A 7 33.85 44.95 44.72
C CYS A 7 33.76 43.41 44.51
N ARG A 8 34.85 42.64 44.38
CA ARG A 8 35.87 42.14 45.35
C ARG A 8 35.41 41.00 46.29
N THR A 9 36.09 39.84 46.13
CA THR A 9 36.66 38.91 47.16
C THR A 9 35.71 38.19 48.13
N GLY A 10 35.88 36.93 48.57
CA GLY A 10 36.92 35.90 48.49
C GLY A 10 36.68 34.83 49.59
N ARG A 11 37.57 33.81 49.67
CA ARG A 11 37.73 32.70 50.68
C ARG A 11 36.83 31.47 50.46
N VAL A 12 37.33 30.26 50.15
CA VAL A 12 38.33 29.36 50.80
C VAL A 12 37.96 28.99 52.23
N TRP A 13 37.46 27.76 52.42
CA TRP A 13 37.68 26.94 53.62
C TRP A 13 37.79 25.47 53.20
N SER A 14 38.98 24.91 53.39
CA SER A 14 39.25 23.47 53.45
C SER A 14 38.93 22.99 54.87
N LEU A 15 38.39 21.78 55.02
CA LEU A 15 38.63 21.00 56.23
C LEU A 15 38.85 19.53 55.87
N VAL A 16 40.08 19.12 56.13
CA VAL A 16 40.60 17.76 56.10
C VAL A 16 40.39 17.18 57.49
N CYS A 17 39.86 15.95 57.57
CA CYS A 17 40.18 15.03 58.65
C CYS A 17 40.57 13.71 58.01
N GLY A 18 41.84 13.34 58.18
CA GLY A 18 42.40 12.06 57.78
C GLY A 18 42.57 11.11 58.96
N LEU A 19 42.77 9.82 58.63
CA LEU A 19 43.70 8.82 59.19
C LEU A 19 43.15 7.45 58.73
N ALA A 20 43.74 6.76 57.75
CA ALA A 20 44.96 5.95 57.82
C ALA A 20 44.82 4.68 58.70
N LEU A 21 44.79 3.48 58.10
CA LEU A 21 45.95 2.58 57.97
C LEU A 21 45.58 1.24 57.28
N LEU A 22 46.62 0.61 56.73
CA LEU A 22 46.72 -0.67 56.03
C LEU A 22 45.92 -1.85 56.62
N THR A 23 45.46 -2.77 55.75
CA THR A 23 45.89 -4.19 55.74
C THR A 23 45.46 -4.94 54.48
N ALA A 24 46.45 -5.59 53.86
CA ALA A 24 46.48 -6.93 53.27
C ALA A 24 45.33 -7.46 52.39
N LEU A 25 45.74 -7.86 51.18
CA LEU A 25 45.06 -8.71 50.21
C LEU A 25 44.54 -10.02 50.85
N GLY A 26 43.24 -10.25 50.74
CA GLY A 26 42.58 -11.52 51.04
C GLY A 26 41.41 -11.72 50.07
N GLY A 27 41.48 -12.79 49.28
CA GLY A 27 40.52 -13.10 48.22
C GLY A 27 39.10 -13.31 48.75
N GLY A 28 38.14 -12.73 48.03
CA GLY A 28 36.72 -12.97 48.21
C GLY A 28 35.98 -12.43 47.00
N SER A 29 35.68 -13.30 46.04
CA SER A 29 34.79 -13.00 44.92
C SER A 29 33.45 -12.49 45.44
N ARG A 30 33.27 -11.18 45.48
CA ARG A 30 31.94 -10.58 45.44
C ARG A 30 31.48 -10.66 44.00
N ALA A 31 30.67 -11.68 43.72
CA ALA A 31 29.79 -11.67 42.56
C ALA A 31 28.95 -10.38 42.64
N THR A 32 29.32 -9.38 41.85
CA THR A 32 28.40 -8.31 41.47
C THR A 32 27.24 -8.97 40.78
N ALA A 33 26.13 -9.11 41.50
CA ALA A 33 24.84 -9.45 40.90
C ALA A 33 24.56 -8.39 39.84
N GLN A 34 24.78 -8.73 38.57
CA GLN A 34 24.22 -7.99 37.46
C GLN A 34 22.72 -7.98 37.70
N GLN A 35 22.17 -6.79 37.97
CA GLN A 35 20.73 -6.59 37.84
C GLN A 35 20.33 -7.12 36.47
N PRO A 36 19.33 -8.01 36.37
CA PRO A 36 18.89 -8.52 35.09
C PRO A 36 18.53 -7.30 34.24
N THR A 37 19.24 -7.12 33.13
CA THR A 37 18.85 -6.16 32.10
C THR A 37 17.42 -6.53 31.74
N GLU A 38 16.43 -5.71 32.12
CA GLU A 38 15.05 -5.93 31.70
C GLU A 38 15.05 -5.92 30.17
N THR A 39 15.03 -7.11 29.57
CA THR A 39 14.91 -7.27 28.13
C THR A 39 13.47 -6.94 27.76
N TYR A 40 13.22 -5.68 27.44
CA TYR A 40 11.96 -5.26 26.86
C TYR A 40 11.67 -6.03 25.57
N PRO A 41 10.41 -6.46 25.34
CA PRO A 41 10.07 -7.17 24.11
C PRO A 41 10.29 -6.26 22.90
N ALA A 42 11.00 -6.77 21.90
CA ALA A 42 11.27 -6.06 20.65
C ALA A 42 10.14 -6.24 19.63
N PHE A 43 9.33 -7.29 19.78
CA PHE A 43 8.25 -7.62 18.87
C PHE A 43 6.94 -7.85 19.63
N GLU A 44 5.85 -7.35 19.06
CA GLU A 44 4.48 -7.55 19.53
C GLU A 44 3.60 -7.98 18.37
N ALA A 45 2.81 -9.02 18.56
CA ALA A 45 1.88 -9.53 17.57
C ALA A 45 0.48 -9.71 18.14
N ILE A 46 -0.52 -9.50 17.28
CA ILE A 46 -1.95 -9.71 17.53
C ILE A 46 -2.45 -10.68 16.45
N TRP A 47 -3.10 -11.76 16.84
CA TRP A 47 -3.73 -12.72 15.92
C TRP A 47 -5.20 -12.38 15.68
N LEU A 48 -5.81 -12.99 14.66
CA LEU A 48 -7.21 -12.75 14.31
C LEU A 48 -8.20 -13.08 15.44
N ASP A 49 -7.85 -14.00 16.31
CA ASP A 49 -8.62 -14.33 17.52
C ASP A 49 -8.47 -13.31 18.66
N GLY A 50 -7.70 -12.24 18.45
CA GLY A 50 -7.42 -11.19 19.43
C GLY A 50 -6.28 -11.52 20.40
N THR A 51 -5.70 -12.71 20.34
CA THR A 51 -4.57 -13.10 21.20
C THR A 51 -3.38 -12.19 20.94
N ARG A 52 -2.74 -11.73 22.02
CA ARG A 52 -1.53 -10.91 21.96
C ARG A 52 -0.34 -11.70 22.49
N LYS A 53 0.79 -11.67 21.77
CA LYS A 53 2.08 -12.19 22.25
C LYS A 53 3.18 -11.18 21.98
N SER A 54 4.18 -11.16 22.85
CA SER A 54 5.38 -10.35 22.70
C SER A 54 6.62 -11.20 22.97
N ALA A 55 7.72 -10.89 22.30
CA ALA A 55 9.02 -11.53 22.52
C ALA A 55 10.17 -10.60 22.09
N THR A 56 11.39 -10.94 22.49
CA THR A 56 12.61 -10.22 22.09
C THR A 56 13.06 -10.52 20.65
N ALA A 57 12.62 -11.64 20.08
CA ALA A 57 12.96 -12.04 18.72
C ALA A 57 11.84 -12.85 18.06
N ILE A 58 11.88 -12.88 16.72
CA ILE A 58 11.10 -13.80 15.90
C ILE A 58 12.02 -14.96 15.53
N GLU A 59 11.56 -16.17 15.80
CA GLU A 59 12.26 -17.42 15.51
C GLU A 59 11.96 -17.89 14.09
N ASN A 60 12.88 -18.68 13.50
CA ASN A 60 12.66 -19.38 12.24
C ASN A 60 12.22 -18.46 11.07
N TRP A 61 12.78 -17.24 11.02
CA TRP A 61 12.47 -16.26 9.98
C TRP A 61 13.74 -15.78 9.29
N THR A 62 14.45 -16.73 8.69
CA THR A 62 15.75 -16.58 8.01
C THR A 62 15.66 -16.67 6.49
N GLY A 63 14.56 -17.21 5.95
CA GLY A 63 14.33 -17.36 4.50
C GLY A 63 14.76 -18.72 3.93
N ASP A 64 14.98 -19.71 4.81
CA ASP A 64 15.29 -21.11 4.47
C ASP A 64 14.04 -21.99 4.28
N GLY A 65 12.85 -21.38 4.23
CA GLY A 65 11.56 -22.06 4.14
C GLY A 65 10.96 -22.48 5.49
N SER A 66 11.68 -22.27 6.60
CA SER A 66 11.11 -22.45 7.94
C SER A 66 9.97 -21.46 8.22
N GLN A 67 9.01 -21.88 9.06
CA GLN A 67 7.87 -21.05 9.40
C GLN A 67 8.19 -20.14 10.57
N ALA A 68 8.05 -18.83 10.34
CA ALA A 68 8.30 -17.81 11.35
C ALA A 68 7.36 -17.95 12.55
N THR A 69 7.93 -17.92 13.76
CA THR A 69 7.20 -18.03 15.03
C THR A 69 7.54 -16.88 15.98
N LEU A 70 6.54 -16.42 16.73
CA LEU A 70 6.71 -15.50 17.86
C LEU A 70 6.13 -16.15 19.12
N ALA A 71 6.98 -16.36 20.13
CA ALA A 71 6.61 -17.04 21.37
C ALA A 71 5.84 -18.36 21.11
N GLY A 72 6.40 -19.20 20.23
CA GLY A 72 5.88 -20.51 19.84
C GLY A 72 4.68 -20.51 18.87
N ARG A 73 4.09 -19.36 18.52
CA ARG A 73 2.93 -19.28 17.61
C ARG A 73 3.37 -18.83 16.21
N LYS A 74 2.86 -19.50 15.18
CA LYS A 74 3.16 -19.21 13.77
C LYS A 74 2.58 -17.86 13.34
N LEU A 75 3.34 -17.10 12.55
CA LEU A 75 2.93 -15.75 12.12
C LEU A 75 2.08 -15.77 10.85
N PHE A 76 2.39 -16.60 9.85
CA PHE A 76 1.76 -16.53 8.52
C PHE A 76 1.13 -17.87 8.09
N ALA A 77 0.67 -18.68 9.05
CA ALA A 77 0.03 -19.96 8.77
C ALA A 77 -1.50 -19.80 8.64
N SER A 78 -2.06 -20.20 7.50
CA SER A 78 -3.52 -20.26 7.30
C SER A 78 -4.16 -21.33 8.20
N PRO A 79 -5.39 -21.14 8.71
CA PRO A 79 -6.24 -19.95 8.57
C PRO A 79 -5.96 -18.85 9.62
N ASP A 80 -5.12 -19.14 10.60
CA ASP A 80 -4.86 -18.30 11.77
C ASP A 80 -3.59 -17.46 11.61
N TYR A 81 -3.59 -16.61 10.59
CA TYR A 81 -2.50 -15.67 10.39
C TYR A 81 -2.51 -14.57 11.45
N VAL A 82 -1.32 -14.03 11.73
CA VAL A 82 -1.15 -12.82 12.52
C VAL A 82 -1.94 -11.70 11.85
N GLN A 83 -2.72 -10.94 12.61
CA GLN A 83 -3.42 -9.75 12.12
C GLN A 83 -2.47 -8.55 12.08
N SER A 84 -1.61 -8.41 13.09
CA SER A 84 -0.57 -7.39 13.12
C SER A 84 0.69 -7.89 13.80
N LEU A 85 1.84 -7.50 13.27
CA LEU A 85 3.16 -7.71 13.89
C LEU A 85 3.91 -6.38 13.88
N ARG A 86 4.50 -6.01 15.01
CA ARG A 86 5.23 -4.76 15.16
C ARG A 86 6.57 -4.99 15.84
N ASN A 87 7.61 -4.38 15.27
CA ASN A 87 8.89 -4.15 15.93
C ASN A 87 8.81 -2.84 16.73
N THR A 88 8.80 -2.95 18.06
CA THR A 88 8.68 -1.83 19.00
C THR A 88 9.98 -1.02 19.14
N THR A 89 11.10 -1.57 18.68
CA THR A 89 12.42 -0.89 18.73
C THR A 89 12.61 0.13 17.61
N LEU A 90 11.75 0.09 16.59
CA LEU A 90 11.83 0.99 15.44
C LEU A 90 10.85 2.17 15.60
N PRO A 91 11.32 3.42 15.42
CA PRO A 91 10.46 4.59 15.54
C PRO A 91 9.45 4.64 14.38
N GLN A 92 8.29 5.23 14.64
CA GLN A 92 7.36 5.63 13.60
C GLN A 92 7.71 7.04 13.14
N ARG A 93 8.18 7.18 11.90
CA ARG A 93 8.46 8.49 11.30
C ARG A 93 7.68 8.63 10.00
N PRO A 94 7.17 9.84 9.68
CA PRO A 94 6.64 10.10 8.36
C PRO A 94 7.76 10.11 7.32
N ALA A 95 7.40 9.96 6.04
CA ALA A 95 8.34 10.21 4.95
C ALA A 95 8.77 11.69 4.98
N THR A 96 10.08 11.93 4.89
CA THR A 96 10.71 13.27 5.05
C THR A 96 11.32 13.81 3.76
N GLY A 97 11.55 12.97 2.76
CA GLY A 97 12.05 13.35 1.43
C GLY A 97 10.99 13.23 0.34
N PRO A 98 11.40 13.19 -0.94
CA PRO A 98 10.49 12.91 -2.06
C PRO A 98 9.74 11.60 -1.85
N PHE A 99 8.45 11.60 -2.16
CA PHE A 99 7.64 10.41 -2.09
C PHE A 99 6.48 10.41 -3.09
N ILE A 100 5.96 9.21 -3.34
CA ILE A 100 4.77 8.97 -4.14
C ILE A 100 3.73 8.33 -3.24
N GLU A 101 2.55 8.95 -3.14
CA GLU A 101 1.41 8.36 -2.46
C GLU A 101 0.47 7.75 -3.50
N PHE A 102 0.00 6.55 -3.22
CA PHE A 102 -0.94 5.81 -4.07
C PHE A 102 -2.35 5.89 -3.48
N VAL A 103 -3.35 5.65 -4.33
CA VAL A 103 -4.77 5.83 -3.96
C VAL A 103 -5.20 4.90 -2.81
N GLN A 104 -4.67 3.68 -2.75
CA GLN A 104 -4.90 2.72 -1.67
C GLN A 104 -4.18 3.06 -0.34
N GLY A 105 -3.43 4.16 -0.32
CA GLY A 105 -2.76 4.70 0.86
C GLY A 105 -1.34 4.19 1.10
N ASP A 106 -0.76 3.44 0.15
CA ASP A 106 0.67 3.14 0.10
C ASP A 106 1.49 4.43 -0.11
N ILE A 107 2.72 4.43 0.38
CA ILE A 107 3.67 5.54 0.25
C ILE A 107 5.03 4.95 -0.13
N PHE A 108 5.57 5.36 -1.28
CA PHE A 108 6.91 4.97 -1.71
C PHE A 108 7.88 6.15 -1.58
N SER A 109 8.97 5.98 -0.82
CA SER A 109 10.01 7.00 -0.67
C SER A 109 10.93 6.99 -1.89
N GLY A 110 10.75 7.98 -2.78
CA GLY A 110 11.42 8.06 -4.06
C GLY A 110 11.05 9.31 -4.84
N ALA A 111 11.96 9.78 -5.68
CA ALA A 111 11.74 10.92 -6.56
C ALA A 111 11.35 10.44 -7.96
N LEU A 112 10.26 10.96 -8.51
CA LEU A 112 9.94 10.77 -9.93
C LEU A 112 10.99 11.50 -10.76
N VAL A 113 11.63 10.78 -11.69
CA VAL A 113 12.72 11.28 -12.54
C VAL A 113 12.47 11.15 -14.04
N GLY A 114 11.41 10.43 -14.45
CA GLY A 114 11.05 10.33 -15.85
C GLY A 114 9.94 9.32 -16.14
N ARG A 115 9.83 8.93 -17.41
CA ARG A 115 8.89 7.91 -17.89
C ARG A 115 9.51 7.08 -19.01
N ILE A 116 9.03 5.85 -19.19
CA ILE A 116 9.36 5.05 -20.36
C ILE A 116 8.49 5.53 -21.55
N PRO A 117 9.08 5.89 -22.70
CA PRO A 117 8.31 6.19 -23.90
C PRO A 117 7.54 4.96 -24.39
N SER A 118 6.29 5.16 -24.81
CA SER A 118 5.49 4.13 -25.48
C SER A 118 5.06 4.63 -26.86
N ALA A 119 5.20 3.77 -27.87
CA ALA A 119 4.68 4.01 -29.21
C ALA A 119 3.16 3.82 -29.29
N ASP A 120 2.57 3.02 -28.38
CA ASP A 120 1.13 2.89 -28.24
C ASP A 120 0.61 4.03 -27.36
N PRO A 121 -0.16 5.00 -27.90
CA PRO A 121 -0.71 6.10 -27.12
C PRO A 121 -1.79 5.64 -26.12
N ALA A 122 -2.32 4.43 -26.27
CA ALA A 122 -3.27 3.83 -25.34
C ALA A 122 -2.59 3.02 -24.23
N ALA A 123 -1.26 2.81 -24.30
CA ALA A 123 -0.55 2.12 -23.23
C ALA A 123 -0.53 2.98 -21.96
N GLU A 124 -0.64 2.28 -20.84
CA GLU A 124 -0.49 2.88 -19.53
C GLU A 124 0.93 3.46 -19.38
N PRO A 125 1.10 4.71 -18.90
CA PRO A 125 2.42 5.29 -18.75
C PRO A 125 3.18 4.59 -17.62
N VAL A 126 4.38 4.12 -17.94
CA VAL A 126 5.34 3.59 -16.96
C VAL A 126 6.26 4.72 -16.51
N LEU A 127 6.28 4.99 -15.22
CA LEU A 127 7.05 6.06 -14.61
C LEU A 127 8.34 5.52 -13.99
N LEU A 128 9.42 6.29 -14.08
CA LEU A 128 10.73 5.93 -13.54
C LEU A 128 10.99 6.73 -12.27
N VAL A 129 11.22 6.03 -11.18
CA VAL A 129 11.36 6.63 -9.84
C VAL A 129 12.68 6.22 -9.24
N ARG A 130 13.47 7.20 -8.80
CA ARG A 130 14.71 6.96 -8.06
C ARG A 130 14.40 6.67 -6.59
N PRO A 131 14.73 5.48 -6.06
CA PRO A 131 14.46 5.14 -4.66
C PRO A 131 15.34 5.95 -3.68
N GLU A 132 14.72 6.54 -2.66
CA GLU A 132 15.41 7.21 -1.54
C GLU A 132 15.73 6.24 -0.38
N MET A 133 15.38 4.96 -0.56
CA MET A 133 15.64 3.88 0.38
C MET A 133 16.21 2.65 -0.35
N PRO A 134 16.92 1.75 0.34
CA PRO A 134 17.35 0.48 -0.23
C PRO A 134 16.13 -0.37 -0.62
N VAL A 135 16.02 -0.71 -1.90
CA VAL A 135 14.97 -1.59 -2.46
C VAL A 135 15.57 -2.77 -3.24
N ASP A 136 16.89 -2.94 -3.11
CA ASP A 136 17.68 -3.95 -3.77
C ASP A 136 18.31 -4.89 -2.75
N LEU A 137 18.72 -6.06 -3.22
CA LEU A 137 19.46 -7.01 -2.42
C LEU A 137 20.80 -6.42 -1.97
N ARG A 138 21.18 -6.67 -0.73
CA ARG A 138 22.51 -6.33 -0.23
C ARG A 138 23.59 -6.93 -1.15
N GLY A 139 24.48 -6.07 -1.64
CA GLY A 139 25.60 -6.45 -2.51
C GLY A 139 25.23 -6.74 -3.98
N ALA A 140 23.99 -6.50 -4.39
CA ALA A 140 23.63 -6.39 -5.80
C ALA A 140 23.88 -4.97 -6.31
N ASP A 141 24.01 -4.83 -7.64
CA ASP A 141 24.10 -3.51 -8.27
C ASP A 141 22.80 -2.74 -8.04
N ARG A 142 22.93 -1.57 -7.38
CA ARG A 142 21.79 -0.73 -7.04
C ARG A 142 21.10 -0.25 -8.31
N ARG A 143 19.80 -0.48 -8.42
CA ARG A 143 18.99 0.10 -9.50
C ARG A 143 18.92 1.62 -9.32
N GLU A 144 19.20 2.35 -10.40
CA GLU A 144 19.03 3.80 -10.41
C GLU A 144 17.56 4.20 -10.32
N THR A 145 16.69 3.42 -10.97
CA THR A 145 15.25 3.65 -11.01
C THR A 145 14.45 2.36 -10.86
N ILE A 146 13.25 2.47 -10.31
CA ILE A 146 12.19 1.47 -10.40
C ILE A 146 11.04 1.98 -11.28
N SER A 147 10.31 1.04 -11.87
CA SER A 147 9.22 1.27 -12.81
C SER A 147 7.88 1.15 -12.12
N LEU A 148 7.10 2.23 -12.15
CA LEU A 148 5.79 2.33 -11.52
C LEU A 148 4.68 2.53 -12.53
N ARG A 149 3.49 2.07 -12.16
CA ARG A 149 2.24 2.29 -12.88
C ARG A 149 1.60 3.62 -12.48
N ALA A 150 1.41 4.51 -13.45
CA ALA A 150 0.97 5.88 -13.18
C ALA A 150 -0.47 6.00 -12.65
N ASP A 151 -1.35 5.05 -13.00
CA ASP A 151 -2.77 5.09 -12.68
C ASP A 151 -3.11 4.74 -11.22
N TRP A 152 -2.14 4.26 -10.46
CA TRP A 152 -2.24 4.04 -9.01
C TRP A 152 -1.90 5.28 -8.19
N ILE A 153 -1.27 6.27 -8.81
CA ILE A 153 -0.74 7.43 -8.10
C ILE A 153 -1.87 8.36 -7.71
N ARG A 154 -1.82 8.82 -6.46
CA ARG A 154 -2.71 9.84 -5.91
C ARG A 154 -2.01 11.20 -5.91
N ARG A 155 -0.77 11.24 -5.42
CA ARG A 155 0.08 12.43 -5.46
C ARG A 155 1.55 12.09 -5.54
N ILE A 156 2.31 13.03 -6.08
CA ILE A 156 3.77 12.99 -6.18
C ILE A 156 4.32 14.22 -5.48
N VAL A 157 5.28 14.03 -4.58
CA VAL A 157 5.88 15.09 -3.76
C VAL A 157 7.39 15.06 -3.96
N TRP A 158 7.94 16.18 -4.44
CA TRP A 158 9.39 16.39 -4.55
C TRP A 158 9.93 17.18 -3.35
N THR A 159 9.19 18.20 -2.92
CA THR A 159 9.49 19.00 -1.74
C THR A 159 8.24 19.07 -0.90
N ARG A 160 8.34 18.65 0.36
CA ARG A 160 7.22 18.72 1.29
C ARG A 160 7.05 20.18 1.71
N ASP A 161 6.16 20.89 1.05
CA ASP A 161 5.63 22.13 1.60
C ASP A 161 4.69 21.78 2.76
N ALA A 162 4.32 22.74 3.59
CA ALA A 162 3.40 22.53 4.74
C ALA A 162 1.97 22.10 4.33
N ARG A 163 1.75 21.68 3.07
CA ARG A 163 0.46 21.33 2.49
C ARG A 163 0.14 19.88 2.81
N GLU A 164 -0.65 19.66 3.86
CA GLU A 164 -1.09 18.31 4.21
C GLU A 164 -2.36 17.89 3.47
N GLN A 165 -3.20 18.86 3.05
CA GLN A 165 -4.50 18.58 2.43
C GLN A 165 -4.40 18.37 0.92
N LEU A 166 -4.95 17.24 0.44
CA LEU A 166 -5.05 16.94 -0.98
C LEU A 166 -6.02 17.90 -1.68
N ARG A 167 -5.55 18.51 -2.78
CA ARG A 167 -6.34 19.27 -3.76
C ARG A 167 -6.27 18.55 -5.11
N PRO A 168 -7.27 17.72 -5.47
CA PRO A 168 -7.23 16.96 -6.72
C PRO A 168 -7.01 17.84 -7.95
N ALA A 169 -6.38 17.27 -8.97
CA ALA A 169 -6.16 17.91 -10.27
C ALA A 169 -5.44 19.27 -10.18
N THR A 170 -4.45 19.35 -9.28
CA THR A 170 -3.67 20.57 -9.01
C THR A 170 -2.17 20.27 -9.02
N VAL A 171 -1.40 21.13 -9.68
CA VAL A 171 0.06 21.16 -9.60
C VAL A 171 0.50 22.30 -8.68
N PHE A 172 1.46 22.04 -7.81
CA PHE A 172 2.14 23.04 -6.99
C PHE A 172 3.60 23.16 -7.45
N ARG A 173 4.03 24.39 -7.69
CA ARG A 173 5.38 24.71 -8.14
C ARG A 173 6.21 25.20 -6.95
N ARG A 174 7.54 25.08 -7.06
CA ARG A 174 8.50 25.47 -6.02
C ARG A 174 8.55 26.98 -5.76
N ASP A 175 8.06 27.79 -6.70
CA ASP A 175 7.87 29.23 -6.53
C ASP A 175 6.65 29.57 -5.64
N GLY A 176 5.92 28.55 -5.16
CA GLY A 176 4.71 28.69 -4.34
C GLY A 176 3.42 28.81 -5.15
N SER A 177 3.49 28.96 -6.48
CA SER A 177 2.32 29.02 -7.35
C SER A 177 1.63 27.67 -7.51
N SER A 178 0.34 27.69 -7.89
CA SER A 178 -0.43 26.48 -8.18
C SER A 178 -1.24 26.61 -9.46
N LEU A 179 -1.37 25.52 -10.20
CA LEU A 179 -2.15 25.42 -11.43
C LEU A 179 -3.16 24.27 -11.34
N GLU A 180 -4.43 24.57 -11.55
CA GLU A 180 -5.46 23.54 -11.72
C GLU A 180 -5.46 23.05 -13.17
N PHE A 181 -5.73 21.77 -13.37
CA PHE A 181 -5.69 21.14 -14.69
C PHE A 181 -6.85 20.16 -14.88
N GLN A 182 -7.31 20.04 -16.12
CA GLN A 182 -8.32 19.05 -16.51
C GLN A 182 -7.68 17.71 -16.90
N ARG A 183 -6.50 17.77 -17.53
CA ARG A 183 -5.73 16.59 -17.95
C ARG A 183 -4.25 16.81 -17.76
N LEU A 184 -3.54 15.72 -17.47
CA LEU A 184 -2.09 15.68 -17.34
C LEU A 184 -1.54 14.61 -18.26
N ARG A 185 -0.46 14.94 -18.97
CA ARG A 185 0.34 14.00 -19.74
C ARG A 185 1.77 14.03 -19.25
N TYR A 186 2.29 12.88 -18.85
CA TYR A 186 3.70 12.72 -18.52
C TYR A 186 4.56 12.92 -19.78
N GLN A 187 5.63 13.69 -19.64
CA GLN A 187 6.69 13.87 -20.62
C GLN A 187 8.03 13.37 -20.04
N PRO A 188 9.06 13.15 -20.86
CA PRO A 188 10.37 12.74 -20.33
C PRO A 188 10.95 13.72 -19.29
N ASP A 189 10.72 15.01 -19.48
CA ASP A 189 11.32 16.13 -18.75
C ASP A 189 10.35 16.88 -17.82
N GLY A 190 9.08 16.49 -17.78
CA GLY A 190 8.07 17.17 -16.98
C GLY A 190 6.66 16.64 -17.19
N VAL A 191 5.68 17.47 -16.87
CA VAL A 191 4.27 17.23 -17.17
C VAL A 191 3.75 18.28 -18.12
N GLN A 192 2.88 17.85 -19.02
CA GLN A 192 2.08 18.73 -19.87
C GLN A 192 0.65 18.76 -19.31
N LEU A 193 0.19 19.94 -18.94
CA LEU A 193 -1.10 20.20 -18.32
C LEU A 193 -2.04 20.84 -19.32
N LEU A 194 -3.26 20.31 -19.43
CA LEU A 194 -4.36 21.01 -20.07
C LEU A 194 -5.11 21.78 -18.98
N THR A 195 -4.93 23.10 -18.95
CA THR A 195 -5.69 24.02 -18.10
C THR A 195 -6.92 24.54 -18.86
N ASP A 196 -7.78 25.30 -18.19
CA ASP A 196 -8.97 25.88 -18.83
C ASP A 196 -8.64 26.79 -20.02
N ASN A 197 -7.49 27.46 -19.98
CA ASN A 197 -7.14 28.50 -20.96
C ASN A 197 -6.05 28.07 -21.94
N GLN A 198 -5.20 27.10 -21.56
CA GLN A 198 -3.98 26.78 -22.31
C GLN A 198 -3.38 25.43 -21.95
N VAL A 199 -2.46 24.97 -22.81
CA VAL A 199 -1.56 23.85 -22.51
C VAL A 199 -0.27 24.42 -21.90
N VAL A 200 0.07 23.98 -20.68
CA VAL A 200 1.27 24.42 -19.95
C VAL A 200 2.22 23.25 -19.79
N HIS A 201 3.51 23.44 -20.05
CA HIS A 201 4.55 22.47 -19.65
C HIS A 201 5.14 22.91 -18.31
N CYS A 202 5.27 21.96 -17.39
CA CYS A 202 5.93 22.14 -16.11
C CYS A 202 7.09 21.13 -16.00
N PRO A 203 8.35 21.58 -16.09
CA PRO A 203 9.53 20.74 -15.89
C PRO A 203 9.61 20.10 -14.50
N TRP A 204 10.28 18.94 -14.38
CA TRP A 204 10.40 18.22 -13.10
C TRP A 204 11.03 19.04 -11.96
N ASP A 205 11.99 19.92 -12.28
CA ASP A 205 12.73 20.72 -11.32
C ASP A 205 11.96 21.94 -10.81
N GLU A 206 10.89 22.34 -11.48
CA GLU A 206 9.96 23.39 -11.03
C GLU A 206 8.84 22.87 -10.14
N LEU A 207 8.60 21.56 -10.12
CA LEU A 207 7.51 20.93 -9.38
C LEU A 207 7.88 20.75 -7.90
N ALA A 208 6.93 21.14 -7.04
CA ALA A 208 6.96 20.83 -5.61
C ALA A 208 6.07 19.61 -5.34
N GLU A 209 4.82 19.66 -5.82
CA GLU A 209 3.84 18.58 -5.66
C GLU A 209 2.91 18.50 -6.88
N VAL A 210 2.43 17.29 -7.17
CA VAL A 210 1.37 17.04 -8.16
C VAL A 210 0.29 16.20 -7.51
N HIS A 211 -0.92 16.74 -7.42
CA HIS A 211 -2.11 16.03 -6.97
C HIS A 211 -2.94 15.60 -8.17
N LEU A 212 -3.06 14.29 -8.37
CA LEU A 212 -3.79 13.75 -9.52
C LEU A 212 -5.32 13.84 -9.30
N PRO A 213 -6.11 13.79 -10.39
CA PRO A 213 -7.57 13.76 -10.29
C PRO A 213 -8.03 12.60 -9.40
N ALA A 214 -9.12 12.83 -8.66
CA ALA A 214 -9.70 11.79 -7.82
C ALA A 214 -10.23 10.63 -8.68
N VAL A 215 -9.96 9.40 -8.24
CA VAL A 215 -10.43 8.17 -8.89
C VAL A 215 -11.26 7.34 -7.91
N PRO A 216 -12.28 6.60 -8.37
CA PRO A 216 -13.11 5.79 -7.47
C PRO A 216 -12.28 4.72 -6.75
N TRP A 217 -12.12 4.87 -5.44
CA TRP A 217 -11.24 4.03 -4.62
C TRP A 217 -11.57 2.53 -4.74
N TRP A 218 -12.85 2.16 -4.68
CA TRP A 218 -13.30 0.76 -4.79
C TRP A 218 -12.98 0.09 -6.13
N ASN A 219 -12.86 0.88 -7.21
CA ASN A 219 -12.43 0.33 -8.51
C ASN A 219 -10.94 -0.01 -8.48
N LEU A 220 -10.11 0.84 -7.89
CA LEU A 220 -8.69 0.56 -7.72
C LEU A 220 -8.43 -0.55 -6.72
N TYR A 221 -9.18 -0.62 -5.61
CA TYR A 221 -9.07 -1.72 -4.66
C TYR A 221 -9.45 -3.07 -5.30
N ALA A 222 -10.49 -3.12 -6.14
CA ALA A 222 -10.81 -4.33 -6.90
C ALA A 222 -9.66 -4.75 -7.84
N ARG A 223 -8.98 -3.78 -8.48
CA ARG A 223 -7.77 -4.05 -9.29
C ARG A 223 -6.60 -4.53 -8.44
N GLU A 224 -6.44 -3.99 -7.23
CA GLU A 224 -5.37 -4.39 -6.32
C GLU A 224 -5.54 -5.85 -5.92
N VAL A 225 -6.75 -6.20 -5.48
CA VAL A 225 -7.12 -7.57 -5.15
C VAL A 225 -7.02 -8.48 -6.37
N ALA A 226 -7.39 -8.03 -7.57
CA ALA A 226 -7.25 -8.82 -8.80
C ALA A 226 -5.78 -9.11 -9.18
N ALA A 227 -4.86 -8.20 -8.87
CA ALA A 227 -3.43 -8.42 -9.04
C ALA A 227 -2.82 -9.30 -7.94
N LEU A 228 -3.25 -9.11 -6.69
CA LEU A 228 -2.59 -9.67 -5.51
C LEU A 228 -3.25 -10.94 -4.95
N SER A 229 -4.59 -11.03 -4.97
CA SER A 229 -5.38 -12.18 -4.50
C SER A 229 -6.65 -12.39 -5.35
N PRO A 230 -6.53 -12.78 -6.63
CA PRO A 230 -7.65 -12.86 -7.58
C PRO A 230 -8.74 -13.88 -7.21
N ASP A 231 -8.46 -14.84 -6.35
CA ASP A 231 -9.38 -15.86 -5.81
C ASP A 231 -9.84 -15.56 -4.37
N LEU A 232 -9.46 -14.39 -3.85
CA LEU A 232 -9.70 -13.93 -2.48
C LEU A 232 -9.08 -14.81 -1.36
N GLN A 233 -8.22 -15.78 -1.71
CA GLN A 233 -7.65 -16.72 -0.73
C GLN A 233 -6.35 -16.21 -0.09
N SER A 234 -5.57 -15.41 -0.80
CA SER A 234 -4.31 -14.89 -0.28
C SER A 234 -4.57 -13.66 0.61
N PRO A 235 -4.06 -13.62 1.84
CA PRO A 235 -4.18 -12.42 2.65
C PRO A 235 -3.40 -11.26 2.03
N MET A 236 -3.92 -10.05 2.19
CA MET A 236 -3.22 -8.81 1.89
C MET A 236 -2.25 -8.51 3.03
N ILE A 237 -1.02 -8.11 2.70
CA ILE A 237 0.04 -7.82 3.66
C ILE A 237 0.55 -6.41 3.37
N ARG A 238 0.36 -5.51 4.33
CA ARG A 238 0.91 -4.17 4.30
C ARG A 238 2.13 -4.09 5.20
N LEU A 239 3.25 -3.65 4.62
CA LEU A 239 4.50 -3.41 5.32
C LEU A 239 4.71 -1.91 5.50
N THR A 240 5.06 -1.49 6.72
CA THR A 240 5.49 -0.13 7.01
C THR A 240 6.92 -0.15 7.55
N THR A 241 7.79 0.65 6.94
CA THR A 241 9.19 0.81 7.37
C THR A 241 9.34 1.91 8.42
N ALA A 242 10.46 1.92 9.14
CA ALA A 242 10.78 2.97 10.10
C ALA A 242 10.88 4.38 9.46
N ALA A 243 11.12 4.45 8.14
CA ALA A 243 11.24 5.70 7.38
C ALA A 243 9.91 6.19 6.77
N GLY A 244 8.79 5.52 7.05
CA GLY A 244 7.46 5.95 6.61
C GLY A 244 7.00 5.38 5.26
N THR A 245 7.86 4.65 4.53
CA THR A 245 7.43 3.88 3.35
C THR A 245 6.41 2.82 3.76
N ARG A 246 5.33 2.74 3.00
CA ARG A 246 4.22 1.79 3.18
C ARG A 246 3.90 1.11 1.86
N MET A 247 3.89 -0.22 1.85
CA MET A 247 3.69 -1.01 0.64
C MET A 247 2.75 -2.18 0.93
N THR A 248 1.76 -2.37 0.05
CA THR A 248 0.80 -3.47 0.15
C THR A 248 1.12 -4.54 -0.91
N THR A 249 1.16 -5.81 -0.47
CA THR A 249 1.36 -7.01 -1.29
C THR A 249 0.37 -8.10 -0.85
N SER A 250 0.49 -9.33 -1.36
CA SER A 250 -0.23 -10.50 -0.83
C SER A 250 0.72 -11.57 -0.29
N GLY A 251 0.18 -12.55 0.43
CA GLY A 251 0.91 -13.76 0.79
C GLY A 251 1.53 -14.49 -0.40
N ALA A 252 0.89 -14.44 -1.58
CA ALA A 252 1.43 -15.02 -2.82
C ALA A 252 2.62 -14.24 -3.40
N ARG A 253 2.71 -12.93 -3.09
CA ARG A 253 3.79 -12.01 -3.52
C ARG A 253 4.63 -11.52 -2.34
N PHE A 254 4.81 -12.37 -1.34
CA PHE A 254 5.61 -12.08 -0.15
C PHE A 254 6.52 -13.26 0.15
N GLN A 255 7.83 -13.04 0.01
CA GLN A 255 8.84 -14.05 0.31
C GLN A 255 9.89 -13.45 1.24
N LEU A 256 10.29 -14.21 2.26
CA LEU A 256 11.53 -13.92 2.95
C LEU A 256 12.65 -14.66 2.22
N TRP A 257 13.66 -13.93 1.79
CA TRP A 257 14.74 -14.49 0.97
C TRP A 257 16.12 -14.04 1.45
N ASN A 258 17.10 -14.90 1.20
CA ASN A 258 18.51 -14.65 1.46
C ASN A 258 19.34 -15.26 0.32
N ARG A 259 20.44 -14.60 -0.07
CA ARG A 259 21.40 -15.10 -1.06
C ARG A 259 22.41 -16.08 -0.46
N SER A 260 22.68 -15.96 0.84
CA SER A 260 23.67 -16.74 1.58
C SER A 260 23.20 -18.19 1.79
N PRO A 261 24.05 -19.20 1.58
CA PRO A 261 23.78 -20.57 1.99
C PRO A 261 23.71 -20.74 3.51
N GLN A 262 24.22 -19.77 4.27
CA GLN A 262 24.08 -19.66 5.72
C GLN A 262 23.32 -18.36 6.04
N PRO A 263 21.97 -18.39 6.01
CA PRO A 263 21.19 -17.19 6.14
C PRO A 263 21.29 -16.62 7.56
N THR A 264 21.70 -15.35 7.67
CA THR A 264 21.62 -14.58 8.91
C THR A 264 20.40 -13.66 8.88
N LEU A 265 19.88 -13.29 10.05
CA LEU A 265 18.77 -12.33 10.17
C LEU A 265 19.11 -10.95 9.58
N ALA A 266 20.40 -10.57 9.56
CA ALA A 266 20.87 -9.29 9.03
C ALA A 266 20.87 -9.26 7.49
N ASP A 267 20.94 -10.43 6.84
CA ASP A 267 21.02 -10.57 5.40
C ASP A 267 19.66 -10.98 4.77
N SER A 268 18.63 -11.19 5.59
CA SER A 268 17.29 -11.54 5.13
C SER A 268 16.51 -10.32 4.61
N HIS A 269 15.89 -10.49 3.45
CA HIS A 269 15.09 -9.47 2.78
C HIS A 269 13.65 -9.94 2.60
N HIS A 270 12.68 -9.04 2.78
CA HIS A 270 11.35 -9.22 2.26
C HIS A 270 11.36 -8.88 0.77
N VAL A 271 11.06 -9.87 -0.05
CA VAL A 271 10.90 -9.73 -1.49
C VAL A 271 9.40 -9.61 -1.76
N ILE A 272 8.99 -8.46 -2.29
CA ILE A 272 7.60 -8.11 -2.53
C ILE A 272 7.41 -7.51 -3.91
N GLN A 273 6.19 -7.57 -4.44
CA GLN A 273 5.81 -6.85 -5.65
C GLN A 273 4.39 -6.30 -5.52
N PRO A 274 4.25 -5.05 -5.05
CA PRO A 274 2.96 -4.36 -5.01
C PRO A 274 2.30 -4.26 -6.39
N ALA A 275 0.98 -4.10 -6.43
CA ALA A 275 0.21 -4.05 -7.69
C ALA A 275 0.60 -2.87 -8.61
N TRP A 276 1.11 -1.79 -8.02
CA TRP A 276 1.55 -0.58 -8.70
C TRP A 276 3.00 -0.64 -9.20
N SER A 277 3.78 -1.65 -8.80
CA SER A 277 5.19 -1.80 -9.18
C SER A 277 5.34 -2.83 -10.28
N HIS A 278 6.03 -2.48 -11.36
CA HIS A 278 6.50 -3.48 -12.33
C HIS A 278 7.68 -4.28 -11.78
N ASP A 279 8.45 -3.64 -10.90
CA ASP A 279 9.65 -4.19 -10.30
C ASP A 279 9.37 -4.93 -8.99
N VAL A 280 10.16 -5.98 -8.74
CA VAL A 280 10.27 -6.56 -7.40
C VAL A 280 11.08 -5.63 -6.50
N LEU A 281 10.63 -5.47 -5.26
CA LEU A 281 11.27 -4.67 -4.22
C LEU A 281 11.82 -5.59 -3.14
N CYS A 282 13.09 -5.40 -2.79
CA CYS A 282 13.78 -6.15 -1.75
C CYS A 282 14.02 -5.23 -0.55
N LEU A 283 13.24 -5.42 0.51
CA LEU A 283 13.33 -4.63 1.74
C LEU A 283 14.12 -5.39 2.78
N ARG A 284 15.08 -4.74 3.45
CA ARG A 284 15.74 -5.38 4.58
C ARG A 284 14.73 -5.64 5.68
N ARG A 285 14.73 -6.85 6.25
CA ARG A 285 13.84 -7.20 7.37
C ARG A 285 14.00 -6.25 8.55
N ALA A 286 15.24 -5.82 8.83
CA ALA A 286 15.56 -4.90 9.92
C ALA A 286 14.96 -3.49 9.76
N ASP A 287 14.53 -3.10 8.57
CA ASP A 287 13.92 -1.78 8.33
C ASP A 287 12.39 -1.80 8.46
N VAL A 288 11.78 -2.99 8.50
CA VAL A 288 10.33 -3.14 8.59
C VAL A 288 9.90 -3.03 10.04
N ARG A 289 9.09 -2.01 10.31
CA ARG A 289 8.52 -1.74 11.63
C ARG A 289 7.23 -2.51 11.85
N GLN A 290 6.34 -2.56 10.87
CA GLN A 290 5.00 -3.07 11.07
C GLN A 290 4.53 -3.89 9.86
N TYR A 291 3.81 -4.96 10.17
CA TYR A 291 3.04 -5.77 9.24
C TYR A 291 1.58 -5.68 9.67
N LEU A 292 0.71 -5.38 8.73
CA LEU A 292 -0.74 -5.49 8.88
C LEU A 292 -1.22 -6.52 7.86
N VAL A 293 -1.94 -7.53 8.32
CA VAL A 293 -2.41 -8.63 7.48
C VAL A 293 -3.93 -8.66 7.52
N THR A 294 -4.56 -8.59 6.35
CA THR A 294 -6.02 -8.53 6.23
C THR A 294 -6.52 -9.49 5.17
N SER A 295 -7.74 -9.98 5.35
CA SER A 295 -8.44 -10.68 4.27
C SER A 295 -8.78 -9.68 3.14
N PRO A 296 -8.76 -10.08 1.85
CA PRO A 296 -9.20 -9.23 0.75
C PRO A 296 -10.64 -8.71 0.86
N VAL A 297 -11.49 -9.39 1.65
CA VAL A 297 -12.88 -9.00 1.91
C VAL A 297 -13.07 -8.30 3.26
N SER A 298 -11.98 -7.95 3.95
CA SER A 298 -12.00 -7.31 5.25
C SER A 298 -11.09 -6.09 5.23
N VAL A 299 -11.67 -4.96 4.85
CA VAL A 299 -10.93 -3.76 4.46
C VAL A 299 -10.85 -2.79 5.64
N PRO A 300 -9.66 -2.39 6.11
CA PRO A 300 -9.56 -1.36 7.14
C PRO A 300 -10.06 -0.02 6.58
N LEU A 301 -11.01 0.63 7.26
CA LEU A 301 -11.60 1.87 6.75
C LEU A 301 -10.59 3.02 6.70
N SER A 302 -9.56 2.99 7.56
CA SER A 302 -8.51 4.02 7.61
C SER A 302 -7.70 4.14 6.32
N VAL A 303 -7.74 3.14 5.44
CA VAL A 303 -7.05 3.17 4.14
C VAL A 303 -7.83 3.89 3.06
N ILE A 304 -9.12 4.14 3.31
CA ILE A 304 -10.03 4.83 2.41
C ILE A 304 -10.01 6.30 2.77
N GLU A 305 -9.81 7.16 1.79
CA GLU A 305 -9.98 8.59 1.99
C GLU A 305 -11.48 8.92 2.13
N PRO A 306 -11.91 9.66 3.17
CA PRO A 306 -13.28 10.13 3.24
C PRO A 306 -13.58 11.07 2.07
N VAL A 307 -14.72 10.88 1.40
CA VAL A 307 -15.19 11.76 0.32
C VAL A 307 -15.66 13.12 0.84
N ARG A 308 -15.98 13.19 2.14
CA ARG A 308 -16.27 14.43 2.86
C ARG A 308 -15.74 14.32 4.28
N SER A 309 -15.02 15.35 4.71
CA SER A 309 -14.57 15.54 6.09
C SER A 309 -15.00 16.92 6.54
N VAL A 310 -15.81 16.99 7.59
CA VAL A 310 -16.31 18.25 8.15
C VAL A 310 -15.95 18.29 9.61
N HIS A 311 -15.38 19.43 10.05
CA HIS A 311 -15.17 19.73 11.46
C HIS A 311 -15.99 20.95 11.82
N GLN A 312 -16.81 20.82 12.88
CA GLN A 312 -17.60 21.91 13.44
C GLN A 312 -17.16 22.18 14.89
N PRO A 313 -15.94 22.72 15.08
CA PRO A 313 -15.38 22.96 16.40
C PRO A 313 -16.01 24.17 17.09
N VAL A 314 -16.07 24.12 18.41
CA VAL A 314 -16.34 25.30 19.25
C VAL A 314 -15.01 25.94 19.64
N PHE A 315 -14.09 25.18 20.26
CA PHE A 315 -12.78 25.62 20.73
C PHE A 315 -11.60 24.90 20.05
N SER A 316 -11.81 23.75 19.40
CA SER A 316 -10.74 22.93 18.80
C SER A 316 -10.33 23.32 17.36
N LYS A 317 -10.55 24.57 16.93
CA LYS A 317 -10.35 25.06 15.54
C LYS A 317 -8.97 24.78 14.92
N LEU A 318 -7.93 24.67 15.74
CA LEU A 318 -6.55 24.41 15.28
C LEU A 318 -6.30 22.93 14.94
N LEU A 319 -7.25 22.05 15.23
CA LEU A 319 -7.18 20.61 14.99
C LEU A 319 -8.25 20.17 13.99
N ASN A 320 -8.33 20.90 12.86
CA ASN A 320 -9.33 20.70 11.81
C ASN A 320 -9.02 19.57 10.82
N HIS A 321 -8.19 18.61 11.23
CA HIS A 321 -7.77 17.49 10.39
C HIS A 321 -8.05 16.18 11.11
N TRP A 322 -8.22 15.12 10.32
CA TRP A 322 -8.24 13.75 10.81
C TRP A 322 -6.88 13.11 10.51
N THR A 323 -6.49 12.13 11.31
CA THR A 323 -5.21 11.43 11.15
C THR A 323 -5.46 9.96 10.80
N ARG A 324 -4.78 9.49 9.74
CA ARG A 324 -4.74 8.07 9.36
C ARG A 324 -3.76 7.31 10.22
N ASP A 325 -4.20 6.21 10.83
CA ASP A 325 -3.37 5.27 11.60
C ASP A 325 -2.55 5.96 12.71
N GLY A 326 -3.13 7.01 13.30
CA GLY A 326 -2.57 7.81 14.36
C GLY A 326 -3.66 8.66 15.01
N SER A 327 -3.43 9.10 16.24
CA SER A 327 -4.40 9.92 16.98
C SER A 327 -4.53 11.32 16.38
N ALA A 328 -5.52 12.08 16.82
CA ALA A 328 -5.74 13.47 16.36
C ALA A 328 -4.52 14.40 16.57
N ARG A 329 -3.56 13.99 17.41
CA ARG A 329 -2.31 14.72 17.67
C ARG A 329 -1.10 14.15 16.91
N GLY A 330 -1.32 13.21 15.99
CA GLY A 330 -0.28 12.53 15.22
C GLY A 330 0.48 11.44 16.01
N GLY A 331 0.06 11.12 17.23
CA GLY A 331 0.65 10.08 18.06
C GLY A 331 0.12 8.67 17.73
N PRO A 332 0.58 7.63 18.45
CA PRO A 332 -0.04 6.31 18.38
C PRO A 332 -1.50 6.35 18.86
N LEU A 333 -2.34 5.46 18.32
CA LEU A 333 -3.74 5.28 18.74
C LEU A 333 -3.78 4.56 20.10
N LEU A 334 -4.06 5.30 21.16
CA LEU A 334 -4.02 4.80 22.54
C LEU A 334 -5.35 5.07 23.22
N SER A 335 -6.06 4.02 23.61
CA SER A 335 -7.32 4.16 24.35
C SER A 335 -7.44 3.09 25.43
N GLY A 336 -7.88 3.46 26.64
CA GLY A 336 -7.96 2.54 27.78
C GLY A 336 -6.62 1.90 28.18
N GLY A 337 -5.49 2.55 27.89
CA GLY A 337 -4.14 1.98 28.11
C GLY A 337 -3.74 0.92 27.07
N GLN A 338 -4.56 0.69 26.05
CA GLN A 338 -4.29 -0.23 24.96
C GLN A 338 -3.90 0.54 23.70
N GLU A 339 -2.84 0.07 23.03
CA GLU A 339 -2.47 0.55 21.71
C GLU A 339 -3.14 -0.26 20.60
N PHE A 340 -3.58 0.46 19.57
CA PHE A 340 -4.21 -0.05 18.36
C PHE A 340 -3.34 0.24 17.14
N ARG A 341 -3.42 -0.64 16.14
CA ARG A 341 -2.42 -0.68 15.04
C ARG A 341 -2.82 0.13 13.80
N TRP A 342 -4.11 0.37 13.64
CA TRP A 342 -4.70 1.18 12.59
C TRP A 342 -6.00 1.80 13.11
N GLY A 343 -6.43 2.88 12.49
CA GLY A 343 -7.55 3.66 12.99
C GLY A 343 -7.60 5.06 12.39
N ILE A 344 -8.51 5.85 12.92
CA ILE A 344 -8.75 7.22 12.48
C ILE A 344 -8.86 8.10 13.72
N GLY A 345 -7.88 8.98 13.93
CA GLY A 345 -7.89 9.94 15.02
C GLY A 345 -8.57 11.24 14.61
N VAL A 346 -9.49 11.73 15.43
CA VAL A 346 -10.23 12.99 15.24
C VAL A 346 -10.44 13.73 16.56
N CYS A 347 -10.81 15.01 16.48
CA CYS A 347 -11.39 15.71 17.62
C CYS A 347 -12.93 15.65 17.54
N ALA A 348 -13.64 15.88 18.62
CA ALA A 348 -15.10 15.99 18.56
C ALA A 348 -15.58 17.14 17.67
N GLY A 349 -16.83 17.03 17.21
CA GLY A 349 -17.42 17.84 16.16
C GLY A 349 -17.00 17.41 14.75
N HIS A 350 -16.43 16.21 14.58
CA HIS A 350 -15.98 15.70 13.29
C HIS A 350 -16.95 14.70 12.66
N GLU A 351 -17.21 14.89 11.38
CA GLU A 351 -17.95 13.98 10.50
C GLU A 351 -17.05 13.51 9.36
N LEU A 352 -17.02 12.21 9.11
CA LEU A 352 -16.28 11.59 8.01
C LEU A 352 -17.21 10.69 7.18
N ASP A 353 -17.38 11.02 5.89
CA ASP A 353 -18.20 10.24 4.96
C ASP A 353 -17.31 9.34 4.08
N PHE A 354 -17.62 8.06 4.04
CA PHE A 354 -16.93 7.06 3.23
C PHE A 354 -17.88 6.46 2.19
N PRO A 355 -17.45 6.34 0.92
CA PRO A 355 -18.23 5.66 -0.09
C PRO A 355 -18.23 4.15 0.20
N LEU A 356 -19.37 3.49 0.04
CA LEU A 356 -19.51 2.04 0.20
C LEU A 356 -19.68 1.35 -1.16
N PRO A 357 -19.04 0.17 -1.36
CA PRO A 357 -19.27 -0.66 -2.53
C PRO A 357 -20.56 -1.47 -2.36
N ALA A 358 -21.12 -1.94 -3.48
CA ALA A 358 -22.28 -2.82 -3.50
C ALA A 358 -22.15 -4.08 -2.59
N SER A 359 -20.92 -4.52 -2.32
CA SER A 359 -20.60 -5.72 -1.55
C SER A 359 -20.50 -5.50 -0.04
N ALA A 360 -20.54 -4.26 0.48
CA ALA A 360 -20.37 -4.03 1.90
C ALA A 360 -21.56 -4.51 2.72
N THR A 361 -21.31 -5.28 3.78
CA THR A 361 -22.34 -5.91 4.61
C THR A 361 -22.24 -5.55 6.07
N GLN A 362 -21.07 -5.18 6.57
CA GLN A 362 -20.87 -4.92 7.99
C GLN A 362 -19.73 -3.93 8.21
N LEU A 363 -19.87 -3.09 9.23
CA LEU A 363 -18.76 -2.35 9.83
C LEU A 363 -18.50 -2.93 11.23
N THR A 364 -17.23 -3.13 11.55
CA THR A 364 -16.75 -3.40 12.92
C THR A 364 -15.74 -2.33 13.29
N THR A 365 -15.87 -1.70 14.44
CA THR A 365 -14.93 -0.68 14.92
C THR A 365 -14.97 -0.57 16.42
N GLY A 366 -13.87 -0.14 17.02
CA GLY A 366 -13.86 0.49 18.34
C GLY A 366 -14.06 1.99 18.23
N LEU A 367 -14.59 2.60 19.29
CA LEU A 367 -14.46 4.04 19.54
C LEU A 367 -13.96 4.22 20.97
N GLY A 368 -12.97 5.07 21.14
CA GLY A 368 -12.46 5.43 22.45
C GLY A 368 -11.88 6.82 22.46
N LEU A 369 -11.80 7.42 23.65
CA LEU A 369 -11.03 8.64 23.84
C LEU A 369 -9.54 8.30 23.76
N ASP A 370 -8.80 9.16 23.07
CA ASP A 370 -7.33 9.07 23.01
C ASP A 370 -6.77 9.32 24.41
N GLN A 371 -5.63 8.70 24.73
CA GLN A 371 -5.00 8.84 26.05
C GLN A 371 -4.68 10.30 26.41
N ALA A 372 -4.49 11.18 25.42
CA ALA A 372 -4.27 12.61 25.64
C ALA A 372 -5.55 13.39 26.00
N ALA A 373 -6.74 12.78 25.91
CA ALA A 373 -8.02 13.46 26.12
C ALA A 373 -8.25 13.88 27.58
N GLY A 374 -7.73 13.12 28.56
CA GLY A 374 -7.84 13.48 29.98
C GLY A 374 -9.28 13.64 30.48
N GLY A 375 -9.80 14.88 30.44
CA GLY A 375 -11.17 15.25 30.85
C GLY A 375 -12.21 15.28 29.73
N GLY A 376 -11.84 14.96 28.48
CA GLY A 376 -12.74 14.99 27.33
C GLY A 376 -13.94 14.04 27.44
N CYS A 377 -14.98 14.34 26.67
CA CYS A 377 -16.30 13.72 26.70
C CYS A 377 -16.96 13.68 25.32
N ILE A 378 -17.19 12.48 24.79
CA ILE A 378 -17.70 12.32 23.42
C ILE A 378 -18.89 11.38 23.31
N ARG A 379 -19.63 11.51 22.20
CA ARG A 379 -20.59 10.52 21.73
C ARG A 379 -20.27 10.14 20.30
N GLY A 380 -20.15 8.84 20.05
CA GLY A 380 -19.94 8.32 18.71
C GLY A 380 -21.23 7.94 18.02
N ARG A 381 -21.36 8.27 16.75
CA ARG A 381 -22.46 7.78 15.90
C ARG A 381 -21.93 7.19 14.60
N VAL A 382 -22.60 6.13 14.16
CA VAL A 382 -22.44 5.55 12.82
C VAL A 382 -23.75 5.73 12.09
N GLU A 383 -23.71 6.47 10.99
CA GLU A 383 -24.87 6.69 10.13
C GLU A 383 -24.66 6.07 8.76
N TRP A 384 -25.76 5.75 8.09
CA TRP A 384 -25.79 5.19 6.75
C TRP A 384 -26.84 5.90 5.91
N ALA A 385 -26.53 6.13 4.64
CA ALA A 385 -27.47 6.65 3.65
C ALA A 385 -27.46 5.79 2.39
N SER A 386 -28.65 5.51 1.84
CA SER A 386 -28.82 4.92 0.51
C SER A 386 -28.73 6.00 -0.56
N GLY A 387 -28.06 5.67 -1.67
CA GLY A 387 -27.97 6.59 -2.80
C GLY A 387 -27.17 7.85 -2.51
N LYS A 388 -27.25 8.81 -3.44
CA LYS A 388 -26.47 10.06 -3.39
C LYS A 388 -27.07 11.12 -2.44
N SER A 389 -28.28 10.93 -1.96
CA SER A 389 -28.93 11.90 -1.07
C SER A 389 -28.41 11.72 0.35
N THR A 390 -27.86 12.78 0.92
CA THR A 390 -27.39 12.79 2.32
C THR A 390 -28.49 13.14 3.32
N ASP A 391 -29.71 13.40 2.85
CA ASP A 391 -30.81 13.90 3.68
C ASP A 391 -31.60 12.76 4.35
N ASP A 392 -31.52 11.54 3.81
CA ASP A 392 -32.17 10.34 4.38
C ASP A 392 -31.13 9.44 5.07
N ARG A 393 -30.53 9.95 6.16
CA ARG A 393 -29.56 9.20 6.97
C ARG A 393 -30.23 8.45 8.10
N ARG A 394 -29.88 7.17 8.20
CA ARG A 394 -30.26 6.30 9.30
C ARG A 394 -29.09 6.13 10.26
N VAL A 395 -29.32 6.42 11.54
CA VAL A 395 -28.38 6.06 12.60
C VAL A 395 -28.41 4.54 12.78
N LEU A 396 -27.28 3.88 12.59
CA LEU A 396 -27.12 2.44 12.77
C LEU A 396 -26.61 2.10 14.17
N TYR A 397 -25.83 3.01 14.76
CA TYR A 397 -25.25 2.84 16.09
C TYR A 397 -24.93 4.19 16.72
N GLU A 398 -25.10 4.25 18.03
CA GLU A 398 -24.73 5.37 18.87
C GLU A 398 -24.14 4.83 20.17
N THR A 399 -23.03 5.40 20.64
CA THR A 399 -22.47 5.04 21.94
C THR A 399 -23.23 5.75 23.07
N GLU A 400 -23.14 5.20 24.28
CA GLU A 400 -23.28 6.05 25.46
C GLU A 400 -22.22 7.17 25.48
N VAL A 401 -22.34 8.12 26.40
CA VAL A 401 -21.33 9.17 26.59
C VAL A 401 -20.04 8.54 27.12
N LEU A 402 -18.93 8.73 26.41
CA LEU A 402 -17.60 8.26 26.81
C LEU A 402 -16.84 9.39 27.50
N THR A 403 -16.13 9.10 28.59
CA THR A 403 -15.33 10.09 29.33
C THR A 403 -13.92 9.59 29.61
N GLY A 404 -12.96 10.53 29.65
CA GLY A 404 -11.52 10.22 29.56
C GLY A 404 -10.90 9.46 30.73
N ARG A 405 -11.66 9.18 31.81
CA ARG A 405 -11.19 8.33 32.92
C ARG A 405 -11.47 6.85 32.67
N GLY A 406 -10.54 6.19 31.97
CA GLY A 406 -10.41 4.73 32.03
C GLY A 406 -11.49 3.91 31.33
N THR A 407 -12.25 4.51 30.40
CA THR A 407 -13.13 3.71 29.54
C THR A 407 -12.30 3.00 28.48
N ASN A 408 -12.40 1.66 28.46
CA ASN A 408 -11.91 0.87 27.35
C ASN A 408 -12.67 1.26 26.08
N ALA A 409 -12.00 1.13 24.94
CA ALA A 409 -12.64 1.28 23.63
C ALA A 409 -13.95 0.49 23.56
N ARG A 410 -15.05 1.18 23.22
CA ARG A 410 -16.34 0.54 22.97
C ARG A 410 -16.32 -0.04 21.58
N THR A 411 -16.31 -1.36 21.50
CA THR A 411 -16.39 -2.07 20.21
C THR A 411 -17.85 -2.17 19.79
N CYS A 412 -18.12 -1.84 18.54
CA CYS A 412 -19.41 -2.06 17.91
C CYS A 412 -19.26 -2.86 16.62
N SER A 413 -20.32 -3.58 16.28
CA SER A 413 -20.45 -4.18 14.97
C SER A 413 -21.87 -3.92 14.46
N VAL A 414 -21.96 -3.29 13.30
CA VAL A 414 -23.23 -2.89 12.70
C VAL A 414 -23.40 -3.57 11.35
N GLU A 415 -24.56 -4.17 11.15
CA GLU A 415 -24.96 -4.63 9.83
C GLU A 415 -25.30 -3.42 8.96
N LEU A 416 -24.79 -3.44 7.73
CA LEU A 416 -25.10 -2.43 6.75
C LEU A 416 -26.32 -2.92 5.96
N PRO A 417 -27.38 -2.11 5.78
CA PRO A 417 -28.64 -2.52 5.15
C PRO A 417 -28.55 -3.09 3.73
N GLY A 418 -27.36 -3.14 3.14
CA GLY A 418 -27.15 -3.52 1.76
C GLY A 418 -27.38 -2.31 0.86
N PRO A 419 -26.42 -1.97 -0.02
CA PRO A 419 -26.60 -0.86 -0.94
C PRO A 419 -27.55 -1.21 -2.10
N GLU A 420 -28.47 -0.32 -2.43
CA GLU A 420 -29.09 -0.23 -3.77
C GLU A 420 -28.06 0.38 -4.77
N GLY A 421 -26.98 -0.35 -5.05
CA GLY A 421 -25.90 0.07 -5.95
C GLY A 421 -24.74 0.86 -5.31
N ASP A 422 -23.71 1.23 -6.09
CA ASP A 422 -22.44 1.83 -5.62
C ASP A 422 -22.53 3.28 -5.06
N ALA A 423 -23.71 3.70 -4.59
CA ALA A 423 -23.96 5.08 -4.16
C ALA A 423 -24.13 5.24 -2.63
N ALA A 424 -24.14 4.14 -1.86
CA ALA A 424 -24.31 4.24 -0.42
C ALA A 424 -23.11 4.91 0.28
N THR A 425 -23.38 5.59 1.39
CA THR A 425 -22.35 6.24 2.21
C THR A 425 -22.43 5.78 3.66
N LEU A 426 -21.27 5.61 4.27
CA LEU A 426 -21.10 5.40 5.70
C LEU A 426 -20.55 6.68 6.31
N ARG A 427 -21.14 7.13 7.41
CA ARG A 427 -20.64 8.29 8.14
C ARG A 427 -20.21 7.88 9.55
N LEU A 428 -18.99 8.29 9.91
CA LEU A 428 -18.50 8.25 11.28
C LEU A 428 -18.58 9.66 11.89
N ILE A 429 -19.22 9.79 13.04
CA ILE A 429 -19.41 11.06 13.76
C ILE A 429 -18.86 10.95 15.17
N ALA A 430 -17.96 11.86 15.53
CA ALA A 430 -17.56 12.08 16.91
C ALA A 430 -18.14 13.42 17.37
N ASP A 431 -19.19 13.38 18.19
CA ASP A 431 -19.85 14.59 18.71
C ASP A 431 -19.32 14.98 20.08
N ALA A 432 -19.24 16.30 20.30
CA ALA A 432 -19.00 16.85 21.62
C ALA A 432 -20.30 16.80 22.42
N VAL A 433 -20.22 16.38 23.69
CA VAL A 433 -21.40 16.25 24.53
C VAL A 433 -21.55 17.53 25.37
N THR A 434 -22.67 18.24 25.22
CA THR A 434 -22.94 19.47 25.97
C THR A 434 -24.05 19.32 27.01
N THR A 435 -25.12 18.59 26.69
CA THR A 435 -26.34 18.54 27.53
C THR A 435 -26.24 17.51 28.65
N ASP A 436 -25.67 16.33 28.36
CA ASP A 436 -25.57 15.21 29.31
C ASP A 436 -24.13 14.96 29.77
N ALA A 437 -23.26 15.98 29.64
CA ALA A 437 -21.87 15.85 30.02
C ALA A 437 -21.76 15.67 31.54
N PRO A 438 -21.02 14.66 32.03
CA PRO A 438 -20.75 14.53 33.46
C PRO A 438 -20.08 15.78 34.01
N SER A 439 -20.37 16.16 35.26
CA SER A 439 -19.80 17.37 35.88
C SER A 439 -18.27 17.38 36.02
N THR A 440 -17.62 16.23 35.76
CA THR A 440 -16.17 16.06 35.79
C THR A 440 -15.52 16.14 34.40
N ALA A 441 -16.33 16.20 33.34
CA ALA A 441 -15.87 16.39 31.97
C ALA A 441 -15.54 17.86 31.71
N ASP A 442 -14.64 18.11 30.78
CA ASP A 442 -14.46 19.44 30.24
C ASP A 442 -15.69 19.88 29.43
N PRO A 443 -16.02 21.18 29.42
CA PRO A 443 -17.12 21.67 28.63
C PRO A 443 -16.77 21.73 27.13
N PHE A 444 -17.79 21.61 26.28
CA PHE A 444 -17.69 21.70 24.82
C PHE A 444 -16.77 20.63 24.23
N ASP A 445 -15.92 20.99 23.25
CA ASP A 445 -15.00 20.10 22.54
C ASP A 445 -13.56 20.15 23.11
N ILE A 446 -13.39 20.60 24.35
CA ILE A 446 -12.07 20.78 24.97
C ILE A 446 -11.47 19.41 25.30
N ARG A 447 -10.33 19.10 24.68
CA ARG A 447 -9.60 17.82 24.84
C ARG A 447 -10.43 16.59 24.46
N ASP A 448 -11.46 16.77 23.64
CA ASP A 448 -12.25 15.68 23.08
C ASP A 448 -11.51 15.00 21.92
N PHE A 449 -10.33 14.46 22.20
CA PHE A 449 -9.58 13.65 21.25
C PHE A 449 -10.11 12.23 21.29
N CYS A 450 -10.52 11.70 20.15
CA CYS A 450 -11.02 10.34 20.06
C CYS A 450 -10.54 9.64 18.81
N ASP A 451 -10.53 8.32 18.91
CA ASP A 451 -10.05 7.45 17.87
C ASP A 451 -11.14 6.46 17.50
N TRP A 452 -11.44 6.36 16.21
CA TRP A 452 -12.09 5.19 15.63
C TRP A 452 -11.03 4.10 15.47
N LEU A 453 -11.09 3.11 16.33
CA LEU A 453 -10.06 2.10 16.53
C LEU A 453 -10.35 0.88 15.68
N GLU A 454 -9.39 0.52 14.85
CA GLU A 454 -9.47 -0.67 13.99
C GLU A 454 -10.74 -0.79 13.11
N PRO A 455 -11.30 0.32 12.55
CA PRO A 455 -12.52 0.27 11.76
C PRO A 455 -12.31 -0.60 10.53
N ARG A 456 -13.26 -1.50 10.27
CA ARG A 456 -13.14 -2.56 9.29
C ARG A 456 -14.47 -2.78 8.59
N LEU A 457 -14.45 -2.70 7.27
CA LEU A 457 -15.58 -3.02 6.42
C LEU A 457 -15.49 -4.48 5.97
N VAL A 458 -16.54 -5.24 6.20
CA VAL A 458 -16.67 -6.62 5.70
C VAL A 458 -17.45 -6.60 4.39
N LEU A 459 -16.91 -7.29 3.39
CA LEU A 459 -17.51 -7.45 2.08
C LEU A 459 -18.08 -8.85 1.92
N ARG A 460 -19.21 -8.96 1.23
CA ARG A 460 -19.76 -10.23 0.75
C ARG A 460 -18.83 -10.85 -0.30
N PRO A 461 -18.24 -12.04 -0.06
CA PRO A 461 -17.23 -12.62 -0.95
C PRO A 461 -17.72 -12.84 -2.38
N GLU A 462 -18.96 -13.29 -2.57
CA GLU A 462 -19.48 -13.69 -3.89
C GLU A 462 -19.65 -12.48 -4.83
N THR A 463 -20.22 -11.39 -4.31
CA THR A 463 -20.38 -10.15 -5.08
C THR A 463 -19.04 -9.45 -5.29
N TRP A 464 -18.14 -9.50 -4.31
CA TRP A 464 -16.81 -8.95 -4.43
C TRP A 464 -15.95 -9.72 -5.45
N GLN A 465 -16.00 -11.06 -5.44
CA GLN A 465 -15.30 -11.91 -6.41
C GLN A 465 -15.69 -11.58 -7.85
N THR A 466 -16.97 -11.27 -8.10
CA THR A 466 -17.44 -10.86 -9.43
C THR A 466 -16.79 -9.55 -9.88
N ARG A 467 -16.68 -8.56 -8.99
CA ARG A 467 -16.02 -7.27 -9.26
C ARG A 467 -14.51 -7.42 -9.46
N VAL A 468 -13.86 -8.24 -8.62
CA VAL A 468 -12.43 -8.57 -8.75
C VAL A 468 -12.17 -9.29 -10.06
N ALA A 469 -13.00 -10.26 -10.44
CA ALA A 469 -12.86 -10.99 -11.68
C ALA A 469 -12.93 -10.06 -12.91
N ALA A 470 -13.87 -9.12 -12.91
CA ALA A 470 -13.99 -8.11 -13.95
C ALA A 470 -12.77 -7.16 -14.02
N ALA A 471 -12.07 -6.96 -12.90
CA ALA A 471 -10.89 -6.10 -12.81
C ALA A 471 -9.59 -6.80 -13.24
N VAL A 472 -9.54 -8.14 -13.35
CA VAL A 472 -8.33 -8.90 -13.70
C VAL A 472 -7.65 -8.39 -14.98
N PRO A 473 -8.32 -8.23 -16.14
CA PRO A 473 -7.64 -7.81 -17.35
C PRO A 473 -6.93 -6.44 -17.23
N ALA A 474 -7.54 -5.48 -16.55
CA ALA A 474 -6.95 -4.16 -16.29
C ALA A 474 -5.82 -4.18 -15.25
N SER A 475 -5.67 -5.28 -14.51
CA SER A 475 -4.71 -5.41 -13.42
C SER A 475 -3.36 -5.94 -13.89
N TYR A 476 -3.30 -6.60 -15.05
CA TYR A 476 -2.06 -7.08 -15.66
C TYR A 476 -1.75 -6.27 -16.92
N ALA A 477 -0.59 -5.62 -16.99
CA ALA A 477 -0.21 -4.78 -18.12
C ALA A 477 -0.29 -5.52 -19.47
N ALA A 478 0.12 -6.79 -19.50
CA ALA A 478 0.04 -7.66 -20.69
C ALA A 478 -1.40 -7.87 -21.21
N LEU A 479 -2.39 -7.75 -20.33
CA LEU A 479 -3.82 -7.94 -20.62
C LEU A 479 -4.56 -6.64 -20.93
N SER A 480 -3.90 -5.49 -20.82
CA SER A 480 -4.54 -4.21 -21.08
C SER A 480 -5.10 -4.17 -22.52
N GLY A 481 -6.38 -3.84 -22.65
CA GLY A 481 -7.09 -3.79 -23.92
C GLY A 481 -7.56 -5.13 -24.50
N TRP A 482 -7.29 -6.24 -23.82
CA TRP A 482 -7.81 -7.56 -24.20
C TRP A 482 -9.13 -7.87 -23.51
N LYS A 483 -10.07 -8.44 -24.27
CA LYS A 483 -11.24 -9.15 -23.74
C LYS A 483 -10.89 -10.64 -23.74
N ILE A 484 -11.21 -11.33 -22.66
CA ILE A 484 -10.91 -12.76 -22.51
C ILE A 484 -12.24 -13.49 -22.43
N ASP A 485 -12.41 -14.48 -23.28
CA ASP A 485 -13.58 -15.35 -23.26
C ASP A 485 -13.41 -16.44 -22.18
N GLY A 486 -14.51 -16.79 -21.52
CA GLY A 486 -14.52 -17.78 -20.44
C GLY A 486 -14.56 -17.18 -19.04
N GLN A 487 -14.94 -18.02 -18.07
CA GLN A 487 -15.14 -17.66 -16.67
C GLN A 487 -13.83 -17.79 -15.88
N LEU A 488 -13.44 -16.70 -15.19
CA LEU A 488 -12.31 -16.73 -14.26
C LEU A 488 -12.51 -17.79 -13.16
N GLY A 489 -11.46 -18.53 -12.83
CA GLY A 489 -11.48 -19.62 -11.85
C GLY A 489 -11.92 -20.96 -12.44
N ARG A 490 -12.75 -20.95 -13.49
CA ARG A 490 -13.26 -22.15 -14.16
C ARG A 490 -12.52 -22.47 -15.46
N ASP A 491 -12.46 -21.52 -16.38
CA ASP A 491 -11.88 -21.73 -17.72
C ASP A 491 -10.42 -21.27 -17.78
N TRP A 492 -10.06 -20.32 -16.93
CA TRP A 492 -8.68 -19.90 -16.71
C TRP A 492 -8.53 -19.25 -15.32
N LYS A 493 -7.33 -19.25 -14.76
CA LYS A 493 -7.02 -18.49 -13.54
C LYS A 493 -5.59 -17.95 -13.54
N PRO A 494 -5.37 -16.70 -13.08
CA PRO A 494 -4.03 -16.19 -12.82
C PRO A 494 -3.40 -16.95 -11.64
N LEU A 495 -2.10 -17.19 -11.74
CA LEU A 495 -1.26 -17.80 -10.73
C LEU A 495 0.00 -16.97 -10.62
N THR A 496 0.40 -16.66 -9.39
CA THR A 496 1.72 -16.09 -9.12
C THR A 496 2.65 -17.21 -8.70
N GLN A 497 3.78 -17.35 -9.39
CA GLN A 497 4.83 -18.30 -9.04
C GLN A 497 6.09 -17.56 -8.58
N TRP A 498 6.63 -17.98 -7.45
CA TRP A 498 7.94 -17.51 -6.98
C TRP A 498 9.07 -18.15 -7.80
N ASP A 499 9.99 -17.32 -8.27
CA ASP A 499 11.20 -17.72 -8.98
C ASP A 499 12.45 -17.16 -8.29
N ALA A 500 13.03 -17.95 -7.40
CA ALA A 500 14.28 -17.61 -6.71
C ALA A 500 15.52 -17.63 -7.64
N ALA A 501 15.42 -18.29 -8.80
CA ALA A 501 16.52 -18.45 -9.74
C ALA A 501 16.62 -17.28 -10.73
N ALA A 502 15.55 -16.47 -10.86
CA ALA A 502 15.56 -15.29 -11.69
C ALA A 502 16.76 -14.37 -11.37
N ARG A 503 17.25 -13.72 -12.43
CA ARG A 503 18.41 -12.83 -12.40
C ARG A 503 18.05 -11.49 -13.06
N PRO A 504 18.64 -10.37 -12.62
CA PRO A 504 19.58 -10.25 -11.49
C PRO A 504 18.92 -10.39 -10.11
N TYR A 505 17.59 -10.25 -10.05
CA TYR A 505 16.78 -10.38 -8.84
C TYR A 505 15.83 -11.57 -8.92
N PRO A 506 15.47 -12.19 -7.78
CA PRO A 506 14.39 -13.15 -7.77
C PRO A 506 13.07 -12.46 -8.16
N ALA A 507 12.13 -13.23 -8.71
CA ALA A 507 10.94 -12.67 -9.37
C ALA A 507 9.65 -13.37 -8.95
N PHE A 508 8.54 -12.65 -9.09
CA PHE A 508 7.20 -13.24 -9.10
C PHE A 508 6.74 -13.33 -10.55
N ARG A 509 6.64 -14.54 -11.08
CA ARG A 509 6.16 -14.79 -12.44
C ARG A 509 4.63 -14.88 -12.44
N HIS A 510 4.01 -14.24 -13.42
CA HIS A 510 2.57 -14.34 -13.64
C HIS A 510 2.28 -15.39 -14.70
N GLU A 511 1.70 -16.49 -14.25
CA GLU A 511 1.25 -17.59 -15.09
C GLU A 511 -0.27 -17.61 -15.16
N TRP A 512 -0.82 -18.15 -16.24
CA TRP A 512 -2.23 -18.48 -16.31
C TRP A 512 -2.38 -19.98 -16.42
N VAL A 513 -3.25 -20.51 -15.58
CA VAL A 513 -3.64 -21.91 -15.61
C VAL A 513 -4.86 -22.04 -16.51
N LEU A 514 -4.77 -22.92 -17.51
CA LEU A 514 -5.87 -23.31 -18.39
C LEU A 514 -6.23 -24.77 -18.08
N PRO A 515 -7.41 -25.08 -17.50
CA PRO A 515 -7.77 -26.42 -17.02
C PRO A 515 -8.03 -27.47 -18.12
N GLY A 516 -7.76 -27.15 -19.38
CA GLY A 516 -7.93 -28.07 -20.52
C GLY A 516 -8.91 -27.59 -21.60
N PHE A 517 -9.54 -26.43 -21.41
CA PHE A 517 -10.42 -25.83 -22.41
C PHE A 517 -9.74 -24.69 -23.18
N PRO A 518 -10.08 -24.48 -24.46
CA PRO A 518 -9.57 -23.34 -25.21
C PRO A 518 -10.06 -22.01 -24.63
N VAL A 519 -9.18 -21.01 -24.61
CA VAL A 519 -9.48 -19.63 -24.20
C VAL A 519 -9.11 -18.69 -25.33
N SER A 520 -10.03 -17.81 -25.70
CA SER A 520 -9.81 -16.78 -26.72
C SER A 520 -9.60 -15.42 -26.05
N LEU A 521 -8.63 -14.67 -26.56
CA LEU A 521 -8.42 -13.27 -26.22
C LEU A 521 -8.69 -12.45 -27.48
N THR A 522 -9.49 -11.41 -27.37
CA THR A 522 -9.77 -10.49 -28.48
C THR A 522 -9.36 -9.06 -28.13
N ARG A 523 -8.74 -8.37 -29.08
CA ARG A 523 -8.38 -6.95 -28.96
C ARG A 523 -8.61 -6.25 -30.28
N VAL A 524 -9.03 -4.99 -30.20
CA VAL A 524 -9.00 -4.08 -31.33
C VAL A 524 -7.64 -3.37 -31.33
N LEU A 525 -6.87 -3.54 -32.41
CA LEU A 525 -5.54 -2.98 -32.60
C LEU A 525 -5.58 -1.87 -33.65
N ASN A 526 -5.11 -0.68 -33.29
CA ASN A 526 -4.90 0.41 -34.26
C ASN A 526 -3.46 0.32 -34.77
N VAL A 527 -3.28 0.05 -36.05
CA VAL A 527 -1.94 -0.04 -36.65
C VAL A 527 -1.42 1.37 -36.94
N PRO A 528 -0.22 1.74 -36.46
CA PRO A 528 0.39 3.03 -36.75
C PRO A 528 0.48 3.30 -38.26
N ARG A 529 0.47 4.58 -38.64
CA ARG A 529 0.76 4.99 -40.03
C ARG A 529 2.26 5.03 -40.32
N THR A 530 3.07 5.25 -39.29
CA THR A 530 4.52 5.43 -39.34
C THR A 530 5.17 4.76 -38.13
N GLY A 531 6.48 4.53 -38.17
CA GLY A 531 7.21 3.77 -37.16
C GLY A 531 7.26 2.27 -37.47
N SER A 532 7.55 1.44 -36.46
CA SER A 532 7.55 -0.01 -36.64
C SER A 532 6.14 -0.56 -36.86
N LEU A 533 5.97 -1.33 -37.93
CA LEU A 533 4.74 -2.05 -38.27
C LEU A 533 4.84 -3.54 -37.91
N ARG A 534 5.91 -3.93 -37.22
CA ARG A 534 6.07 -5.28 -36.68
C ARG A 534 5.45 -5.35 -35.30
N TRP A 535 4.45 -6.22 -35.16
CA TRP A 535 3.79 -6.47 -33.89
C TRP A 535 4.33 -7.75 -33.26
N GLN A 536 4.79 -7.65 -32.02
CA GLN A 536 5.46 -8.71 -31.27
C GLN A 536 4.55 -9.20 -30.15
N ILE A 537 4.38 -10.52 -30.05
CA ILE A 537 3.65 -11.19 -28.97
C ILE A 537 4.65 -12.01 -28.16
N GLN A 538 4.80 -11.68 -26.88
CA GLN A 538 5.66 -12.42 -25.96
C GLN A 538 4.81 -13.38 -25.13
N MET A 539 4.78 -14.65 -25.55
CA MET A 539 4.00 -15.70 -24.90
C MET A 539 4.72 -17.04 -24.96
N HIS A 540 4.69 -17.79 -23.86
CA HIS A 540 5.32 -19.11 -23.79
C HIS A 540 4.64 -20.00 -22.76
N ARG A 541 4.93 -21.29 -22.81
CA ARG A 541 4.50 -22.29 -21.82
C ARG A 541 5.44 -22.26 -20.62
N ALA A 542 4.87 -22.35 -19.42
CA ALA A 542 5.67 -22.51 -18.19
C ALA A 542 6.42 -23.84 -18.21
N SER A 543 7.59 -23.90 -17.58
CA SER A 543 8.42 -25.11 -17.60
C SER A 543 7.64 -26.33 -17.08
N ARG A 544 7.76 -27.46 -17.80
CA ARG A 544 7.09 -28.74 -17.53
C ARG A 544 5.56 -28.74 -17.54
N ALA A 545 4.91 -27.64 -17.94
CA ALA A 545 3.45 -27.64 -18.13
C ALA A 545 3.06 -28.50 -19.34
N ALA A 546 1.80 -28.93 -19.46
CA ALA A 546 1.38 -29.69 -20.63
C ALA A 546 1.32 -28.82 -21.91
N GLY A 547 1.35 -29.44 -23.09
CA GLY A 547 1.42 -28.71 -24.37
C GLY A 547 0.26 -27.73 -24.56
N CYS A 548 0.53 -26.60 -25.21
CA CYS A 548 -0.47 -25.60 -25.59
C CYS A 548 -0.15 -25.05 -26.98
N ARG A 549 -1.16 -24.79 -27.78
CA ARG A 549 -1.05 -24.21 -29.13
C ARG A 549 -1.66 -22.81 -29.14
N LEU A 550 -1.00 -21.89 -29.84
CA LEU A 550 -1.52 -20.56 -30.15
C LEU A 550 -2.04 -20.54 -31.58
N ASP A 551 -3.34 -20.24 -31.73
CA ASP A 551 -3.98 -19.94 -33.00
C ASP A 551 -4.24 -18.42 -33.03
N LEU A 552 -3.60 -17.67 -33.94
CA LEU A 552 -3.79 -16.22 -34.12
C LEU A 552 -4.62 -15.95 -35.38
N SER A 553 -5.64 -15.09 -35.24
CA SER A 553 -6.41 -14.57 -36.37
C SER A 553 -6.42 -13.04 -36.40
N VAL A 554 -6.48 -12.48 -37.62
CA VAL A 554 -6.60 -11.03 -37.91
C VAL A 554 -7.83 -10.82 -38.78
N ASN A 555 -8.80 -10.04 -38.30
CA ASN A 555 -10.11 -9.88 -38.93
C ASN A 555 -10.74 -11.23 -39.30
N GLN A 556 -10.73 -12.17 -38.35
CA GLN A 556 -11.22 -13.55 -38.48
C GLN A 556 -10.45 -14.44 -39.48
N ARG A 557 -9.37 -13.94 -40.10
CA ARG A 557 -8.51 -14.75 -40.97
C ARG A 557 -7.35 -15.34 -40.17
N PRO A 558 -7.17 -16.67 -40.14
CA PRO A 558 -6.07 -17.30 -39.41
C PRO A 558 -4.73 -16.94 -40.08
N ILE A 559 -3.78 -16.46 -39.28
CA ILE A 559 -2.42 -16.09 -39.74
C ILE A 559 -1.39 -17.09 -39.22
N ILE A 560 -1.50 -17.51 -37.96
CA ILE A 560 -0.52 -18.38 -37.30
C ILE A 560 -1.25 -19.49 -36.54
N ARG A 561 -0.71 -20.71 -36.61
CA ARG A 561 -1.09 -21.85 -35.78
C ARG A 561 0.19 -22.59 -35.41
N GLN A 562 0.63 -22.46 -34.16
CA GLN A 562 1.88 -23.07 -33.72
C GLN A 562 1.86 -23.46 -32.24
N PRO A 563 2.59 -24.52 -31.82
CA PRO A 563 2.77 -24.82 -30.41
C PRO A 563 3.51 -23.67 -29.71
N LEU A 564 3.13 -23.38 -28.46
CA LEU A 564 3.87 -22.44 -27.63
C LEU A 564 5.21 -23.06 -27.21
N ALA A 565 6.28 -22.30 -27.39
CA ALA A 565 7.60 -22.68 -26.90
C ALA A 565 7.57 -22.83 -25.37
N GLU A 566 8.34 -23.78 -24.85
CA GLU A 566 8.61 -23.87 -23.42
C GLU A 566 9.68 -22.85 -23.03
N LEU A 567 9.63 -22.36 -21.79
CA LEU A 567 10.77 -21.70 -21.18
C LEU A 567 11.93 -22.70 -21.04
N GLY A 568 12.94 -22.61 -21.91
CA GLY A 568 14.15 -23.42 -21.86
C GLY A 568 15.40 -22.54 -21.75
N GLY A 569 16.23 -22.76 -20.71
CA GLY A 569 17.51 -22.06 -20.53
C GLY A 569 17.42 -20.71 -19.79
N GLU A 570 18.38 -19.82 -20.08
CA GLU A 570 18.64 -18.56 -19.33
C GLU A 570 17.69 -17.38 -19.68
N GLY A 571 16.68 -17.57 -20.54
CA GLY A 571 15.81 -16.47 -20.93
C GLY A 571 14.48 -16.88 -21.56
N PRO A 572 13.54 -15.92 -21.69
CA PRO A 572 12.28 -16.16 -22.39
C PRO A 572 12.54 -16.43 -23.89
N PRO A 573 11.70 -17.27 -24.54
CA PRO A 573 11.83 -17.52 -25.97
C PRO A 573 11.58 -16.24 -26.78
N ALA A 574 12.08 -16.19 -28.02
CA ALA A 574 11.90 -15.05 -28.91
C ALA A 574 10.40 -14.75 -29.13
N PRO A 575 10.01 -13.46 -29.21
CA PRO A 575 8.63 -13.08 -29.44
C PRO A 575 8.14 -13.52 -30.82
N LEU A 576 6.86 -13.86 -30.90
CA LEU A 576 6.18 -14.08 -32.18
C LEU A 576 6.00 -12.73 -32.88
N THR A 577 6.62 -12.56 -34.05
CA THR A 577 6.58 -11.30 -34.81
C THR A 577 5.65 -11.43 -36.01
N ILE A 578 4.73 -10.47 -36.15
CA ILE A 578 3.78 -10.38 -37.26
C ILE A 578 4.01 -9.06 -37.98
N ASP A 579 4.20 -9.12 -39.30
CA ASP A 579 4.27 -7.93 -40.13
C ASP A 579 2.86 -7.41 -40.46
N LEU A 580 2.55 -6.20 -40.00
CA LEU A 580 1.27 -5.53 -40.24
C LEU A 580 1.40 -4.38 -41.25
N ALA A 581 2.49 -4.31 -42.04
CA ALA A 581 2.72 -3.23 -42.99
C ALA A 581 1.55 -2.99 -43.97
N GLY A 582 0.93 -4.08 -44.45
CA GLY A 582 -0.25 -4.00 -45.34
C GLY A 582 -1.51 -3.42 -44.69
N TYR A 583 -1.50 -3.18 -43.38
CA TYR A 583 -2.61 -2.66 -42.59
C TYR A 583 -2.31 -1.30 -41.97
N ALA A 584 -1.24 -0.61 -42.37
CA ALA A 584 -0.85 0.70 -41.84
C ALA A 584 -2.03 1.68 -41.78
N GLY A 585 -2.24 2.31 -40.62
CA GLY A 585 -3.33 3.26 -40.39
C GLY A 585 -4.73 2.67 -40.30
N ARG A 586 -4.87 1.33 -40.31
CA ARG A 586 -6.17 0.64 -40.18
C ARG A 586 -6.38 0.11 -38.77
N GLN A 587 -7.65 -0.14 -38.46
CA GLN A 587 -8.07 -0.84 -37.26
C GLN A 587 -8.26 -2.34 -37.58
N LEU A 588 -7.71 -3.21 -36.73
CA LEU A 588 -7.75 -4.66 -36.87
C LEU A 588 -8.41 -5.29 -35.65
N GLN A 589 -9.21 -6.34 -35.88
CA GLN A 589 -9.64 -7.24 -34.83
C GLN A 589 -8.64 -8.39 -34.72
N MET A 590 -7.94 -8.46 -33.59
CA MET A 590 -6.98 -9.50 -33.28
C MET A 590 -7.64 -10.54 -32.38
N GLU A 591 -7.43 -11.82 -32.66
CA GLU A 591 -7.83 -12.93 -31.79
C GLU A 591 -6.64 -13.85 -31.53
N LEU A 592 -6.35 -14.10 -30.25
CA LEU A 592 -5.41 -15.13 -29.80
C LEU A 592 -6.22 -16.25 -29.16
N ARG A 593 -6.25 -17.42 -29.78
CA ARG A 593 -6.91 -18.60 -29.22
C ARG A 593 -5.86 -19.58 -28.70
N LEU A 594 -5.89 -19.81 -27.40
CA LEU A 594 -5.04 -20.73 -26.67
C LEU A 594 -5.72 -22.08 -26.59
N VAL A 595 -5.08 -23.14 -27.09
CA VAL A 595 -5.65 -24.48 -27.13
C VAL A 595 -4.75 -25.43 -26.32
N PRO A 596 -5.16 -25.83 -25.11
CA PRO A 596 -4.48 -26.90 -24.37
C PRO A 596 -4.45 -28.18 -25.21
N LEU A 597 -3.29 -28.82 -25.32
CA LEU A 597 -3.09 -30.03 -26.11
C LEU A 597 -3.17 -31.31 -25.26
N ALA A 598 -2.98 -31.20 -23.95
CA ALA A 598 -3.15 -32.29 -23.00
C ALA A 598 -3.43 -31.75 -21.60
N GLY A 599 -4.62 -31.97 -21.04
CA GLY A 599 -4.93 -31.61 -19.65
C GLY A 599 -4.71 -30.14 -19.27
N GLU A 600 -4.43 -29.89 -17.99
CA GLU A 600 -4.09 -28.56 -17.47
C GLU A 600 -2.75 -28.08 -18.03
N THR A 601 -2.72 -26.87 -18.59
CA THR A 601 -1.49 -26.20 -19.02
C THR A 601 -1.31 -24.86 -18.30
N ARG A 602 -0.08 -24.38 -18.27
CA ARG A 602 0.30 -23.08 -17.70
C ARG A 602 1.06 -22.28 -18.74
N ILE A 603 0.66 -21.04 -18.90
CA ILE A 603 1.26 -20.12 -19.87
C ILE A 603 1.72 -18.84 -19.18
N VAL A 604 2.74 -18.20 -19.74
CA VAL A 604 3.17 -16.85 -19.39
C VAL A 604 2.87 -15.96 -20.59
N PHE A 605 2.09 -14.91 -20.35
CA PHE A 605 1.84 -13.86 -21.34
C PHE A 605 2.44 -12.54 -20.85
N ALA A 606 3.55 -12.12 -21.45
CA ALA A 606 4.27 -10.91 -21.06
C ALA A 606 3.80 -9.66 -21.82
N GLY A 607 2.98 -9.83 -22.87
CA GLY A 607 2.32 -8.73 -23.57
C GLY A 607 2.42 -8.84 -25.08
N ALA A 608 1.78 -7.89 -25.76
CA ALA A 608 1.81 -7.78 -27.21
C ALA A 608 1.86 -6.31 -27.66
N ASN A 609 2.98 -5.90 -28.27
CA ASN A 609 3.30 -4.51 -28.57
C ASN A 609 3.95 -4.37 -29.96
N PHE A 610 3.93 -3.17 -30.53
CA PHE A 610 4.78 -2.88 -31.68
C PHE A 610 6.24 -2.89 -31.26
N GLU A 611 7.11 -3.46 -32.09
CA GLU A 611 8.55 -3.45 -31.88
C GLU A 611 9.02 -2.01 -31.69
N ALA A 612 9.69 -1.72 -30.57
CA ALA A 612 10.24 -0.40 -30.35
C ALA A 612 11.22 -0.09 -31.49
N THR A 613 10.99 1.01 -32.21
CA THR A 613 12.00 1.52 -33.13
C THR A 613 13.18 1.92 -32.25
N ALA A 614 14.32 1.24 -32.37
CA ALA A 614 15.52 1.61 -31.63
C ALA A 614 15.71 3.12 -31.80
N LEU A 615 15.68 3.87 -30.69
CA LEU A 615 16.07 5.27 -30.74
C LEU A 615 17.48 5.30 -31.33
N PRO A 616 17.79 6.18 -32.30
CA PRO A 616 19.18 6.40 -32.67
C PRO A 616 19.92 6.74 -31.39
N THR A 617 20.89 5.92 -31.02
CA THR A 617 21.86 6.27 -29.99
C THR A 617 22.53 7.55 -30.49
N ASN A 618 22.16 8.69 -29.92
CA ASN A 618 22.91 9.91 -30.17
C ASN A 618 24.35 9.66 -29.69
N PRO A 619 25.36 10.00 -30.51
CA PRO A 619 26.76 9.74 -30.21
C PRO A 619 27.25 10.43 -28.93
#